data_AF-A0A6B3I0U2-F1
#
_entry.id   AF-A0A6B3I0U2-F1
#
_cell.length_a   1.000
_cell.length_b   1.000
_cell.length_c   1.000
_cell.angle_alpha   90.00
_cell.angle_beta   90.00
_cell.angle_gamma   90.00
#
_symmetry.space_group_name_H-M   'P 1'
#
loop_
_entity.id
_entity.type
_entity.pdbx_description
1 polymer ?
#
loop_
_entity_poly.entity_id
_entity_poly.type
_entity_poly.pdbx_seq_one_letter_code
_entity_poly.pdbx_strand_id
1 'polypeptide(L)'
;MIPIIGKLHREQDVNVLLHSRSLVNKSVVSILKTHRFARQIAGEELSVTETMPFLRALTTLDLGPSQIDIGMLAATYRADDRGLTVEDFTAEAVAGATGANKIDRRESRDVVLYGFGRIGRLIARLLIEKAGSGNGLRLRAIVVRKASGQDIVKRASLLRRDSIHGQFSGTITV
;
A
#
# COMPACT_ATOMS: atom_id res chain seq x y z
N MET A 1 12.37 -1.44 -8.07
CA MET A 1 11.00 -1.58 -7.53
C MET A 1 10.64 -0.48 -6.54
N ILE A 2 11.32 -0.32 -5.39
CA ILE A 2 10.89 0.61 -4.31
C ILE A 2 10.61 2.04 -4.78
N PRO A 3 11.50 2.72 -5.55
CA PRO A 3 11.22 4.08 -6.00
C PRO A 3 9.98 4.16 -6.90
N ILE A 4 9.82 3.19 -7.81
CA ILE A 4 8.69 3.11 -8.74
C ILE A 4 7.38 2.89 -7.99
N ILE A 5 7.34 1.92 -7.08
CA ILE A 5 6.15 1.63 -6.24
C ILE A 5 5.78 2.87 -5.43
N GLY A 6 6.78 3.54 -4.83
CA GLY A 6 6.55 4.77 -4.07
C GLY A 6 6.01 5.91 -4.93
N LYS A 7 6.49 6.04 -6.17
CA LYS A 7 6.00 7.04 -7.14
C LYS A 7 4.54 6.79 -7.51
N LEU A 8 4.24 5.57 -7.99
CA LEU A 8 2.87 5.13 -8.34
C LEU A 8 1.88 5.35 -7.18
N HIS A 9 2.29 5.03 -5.95
CA HIS A 9 1.46 5.20 -4.77
C HIS A 9 1.22 6.67 -4.41
N ARG A 10 2.24 7.53 -4.45
CA ARG A 10 2.10 8.93 -4.03
C ARG A 10 1.47 9.83 -5.09
N GLU A 11 1.77 9.60 -6.36
CA GLU A 11 1.37 10.49 -7.46
C GLU A 11 0.03 10.07 -8.09
N GLN A 12 -0.25 8.77 -8.14
CA GLN A 12 -1.40 8.19 -8.84
C GLN A 12 -2.34 7.38 -7.92
N ASP A 13 -2.03 7.29 -6.61
CA ASP A 13 -2.78 6.48 -5.63
C ASP A 13 -2.92 5.00 -6.06
N VAL A 14 -1.90 4.49 -6.75
CA VAL A 14 -1.83 3.11 -7.21
C VAL A 14 -1.17 2.25 -6.14
N ASN A 15 -1.93 1.30 -5.60
CA ASN A 15 -1.44 0.31 -4.66
C ASN A 15 -0.96 -0.93 -5.42
N VAL A 16 0.36 -1.08 -5.51
CA VAL A 16 0.98 -2.25 -6.15
C VAL A 16 0.95 -3.44 -5.19
N LEU A 17 0.35 -4.54 -5.65
CA LEU A 17 0.21 -5.79 -4.92
C LEU A 17 1.01 -6.91 -5.60
N LEU A 18 1.35 -7.93 -4.82
CA LEU A 18 1.87 -9.22 -5.30
C LEU A 18 1.10 -10.33 -4.59
N HIS A 19 0.24 -11.05 -5.33
CA HIS A 19 -0.68 -12.05 -4.78
C HIS A 19 -1.46 -11.51 -3.57
N SER A 20 -2.17 -10.40 -3.78
CA SER A 20 -2.99 -9.67 -2.79
C SER A 20 -2.21 -9.08 -1.62
N ARG A 21 -0.87 -9.11 -1.63
CA ARG A 21 -0.04 -8.47 -0.60
C ARG A 21 0.55 -7.17 -1.12
N SER A 22 0.30 -6.08 -0.40
CA SER A 22 0.85 -4.77 -0.77
C SER A 22 2.38 -4.75 -0.68
N LEU A 23 3.00 -4.19 -1.73
CA LEU A 23 4.43 -3.89 -1.80
C LEU A 23 4.77 -2.46 -1.36
N VAL A 24 3.75 -1.64 -1.08
CA VAL A 24 3.92 -0.26 -0.60
C VAL A 24 4.57 -0.25 0.78
N ASN A 25 5.52 0.66 0.99
CA ASN A 25 6.27 0.82 2.25
C ASN A 25 6.98 -0.46 2.74
N LYS A 26 7.30 -1.40 1.83
CA LYS A 26 8.05 -2.62 2.14
C LYS A 26 9.55 -2.42 1.95
N SER A 27 10.33 -3.04 2.82
CA SER A 27 11.79 -3.13 2.66
C SER A 27 12.15 -4.08 1.51
N VAL A 28 13.39 -3.98 1.00
CA VAL A 28 13.92 -4.88 -0.04
C VAL A 28 13.77 -6.34 0.38
N VAL A 29 14.16 -6.67 1.62
CA VAL A 29 14.03 -8.02 2.17
C VAL A 29 12.57 -8.48 2.21
N SER A 30 11.64 -7.59 2.58
CA SER A 30 10.22 -7.94 2.58
C SER A 30 9.69 -8.19 1.17
N ILE A 31 10.09 -7.39 0.18
CA ILE A 31 9.68 -7.57 -1.22
C ILE A 31 10.18 -8.92 -1.75
N LEU A 32 11.45 -9.27 -1.50
CA LEU A 32 12.01 -10.56 -1.90
C LEU A 32 11.31 -11.74 -1.21
N LYS A 33 10.98 -11.60 0.08
CA LYS A 33 10.18 -12.61 0.80
C LYS A 33 8.78 -12.77 0.20
N THR A 34 8.12 -11.68 -0.21
CA THR A 34 6.81 -11.74 -0.86
C THR A 34 6.90 -12.48 -2.21
N HIS A 35 7.94 -12.22 -3.01
CA HIS A 35 8.18 -12.95 -4.26
C HIS A 35 8.44 -14.43 -4.02
N ARG A 36 9.27 -14.79 -3.03
CA ARG A 36 9.51 -16.19 -2.67
C ARG A 36 8.24 -16.90 -2.19
N PHE A 37 7.35 -16.18 -1.49
CA PHE A 37 6.09 -16.75 -1.02
C PHE A 37 5.14 -17.08 -2.17
N ALA A 38 5.25 -16.40 -3.33
CA ALA A 38 4.47 -16.70 -4.52
C ALA A 38 4.55 -18.18 -4.92
N ARG A 39 5.72 -18.81 -4.72
CA ARG A 39 5.95 -20.25 -4.96
C ARG A 39 4.96 -21.15 -4.22
N GLN A 40 4.53 -20.78 -3.02
CA GLN A 40 3.60 -21.59 -2.24
C GLN A 40 2.15 -21.50 -2.76
N ILE A 41 1.82 -20.45 -3.52
CA ILE A 41 0.47 -20.22 -4.05
C ILE A 41 0.37 -20.71 -5.50
N ALA A 42 1.35 -20.34 -6.34
CA ALA A 42 1.31 -20.58 -7.78
C ALA A 42 2.17 -21.76 -8.24
N GLY A 43 2.82 -22.48 -7.33
CA GLY A 43 3.71 -23.61 -7.63
C GLY A 43 5.09 -23.21 -8.18
N GLU A 44 5.23 -22.02 -8.74
CA GLU A 44 6.48 -21.51 -9.31
C GLU A 44 6.96 -20.22 -8.63
N GLU A 45 8.28 -20.05 -8.57
CA GLU A 45 8.88 -18.81 -8.06
C GLU A 45 8.67 -17.69 -9.07
N LEU A 46 7.90 -16.67 -8.67
CA LEU A 46 7.78 -15.44 -9.43
C LEU A 46 8.92 -14.52 -9.02
N SER A 47 9.88 -14.31 -9.91
CA SER A 47 11.07 -13.52 -9.64
C SER A 47 10.81 -12.01 -9.78
N VAL A 48 11.64 -11.20 -9.13
CA VAL A 48 11.61 -9.73 -9.28
C VAL A 48 11.87 -9.31 -10.73
N THR A 49 12.69 -10.08 -11.46
CA THR A 49 13.02 -9.85 -12.86
C THR A 49 11.82 -10.01 -13.77
N GLU A 50 10.88 -10.89 -13.43
CA GLU A 50 9.65 -11.10 -14.21
C GLU A 50 8.57 -10.07 -13.92
N THR A 51 8.50 -9.55 -12.69
CA THR A 51 7.48 -8.55 -12.31
C THR A 51 7.90 -7.11 -12.61
N MET A 52 9.20 -6.83 -12.73
CA MET A 52 9.72 -5.49 -12.99
C MET A 52 9.27 -4.90 -14.34
N PRO A 53 9.21 -5.65 -15.46
CA PRO A 53 8.67 -5.15 -16.73
C PRO A 53 7.24 -4.59 -16.59
N PHE A 54 6.32 -5.32 -15.97
CA PHE A 54 4.96 -4.84 -15.69
C PHE A 54 4.97 -3.57 -14.85
N LEU A 55 5.78 -3.55 -13.79
CA LEU A 55 5.91 -2.37 -12.94
C LEU A 55 6.42 -1.13 -13.71
N ARG A 56 7.31 -1.32 -14.70
CA ARG A 56 7.75 -0.23 -15.58
C ARG A 56 6.66 0.20 -16.54
N ALA A 57 5.95 -0.73 -17.18
CA ALA A 57 4.82 -0.43 -18.04
C ALA A 57 3.75 0.40 -17.30
N LEU A 58 3.45 0.09 -16.04
CA LEU A 58 2.52 0.90 -15.24
C LEU A 58 2.94 2.37 -15.08
N THR A 59 4.25 2.67 -15.10
CA THR A 59 4.72 4.06 -14.96
C THR A 59 4.55 4.92 -16.21
N THR A 60 4.27 4.32 -17.36
CA THR A 60 4.03 5.04 -18.61
C THR A 60 2.55 5.33 -18.85
N LEU A 61 1.67 4.77 -18.01
CA LEU A 61 0.22 4.90 -18.13
C LEU A 61 -0.33 6.01 -17.22
N ASP A 62 -1.38 6.68 -17.68
CA ASP A 62 -2.15 7.63 -16.87
C ASP A 62 -3.17 6.88 -16.01
N LEU A 63 -2.66 6.27 -14.94
CA LEU A 63 -3.44 5.50 -13.98
C LEU A 63 -4.14 6.40 -12.97
N GLY A 64 -5.41 6.11 -12.70
CA GLY A 64 -6.14 6.62 -11.55
C GLY A 64 -5.98 5.75 -10.29
N PRO A 65 -6.58 6.16 -9.15
CA PRO A 65 -6.55 5.42 -7.90
C PRO A 65 -7.03 3.98 -8.09
N SER A 66 -6.15 3.01 -7.82
CA SER A 66 -6.41 1.60 -8.13
C SER A 66 -5.53 0.64 -7.32
N GLN A 67 -5.91 -0.63 -7.32
CA GLN A 67 -5.10 -1.72 -6.79
C GLN A 67 -4.69 -2.61 -7.97
N ILE A 68 -3.39 -2.77 -8.18
CA ILE A 68 -2.86 -3.52 -9.31
C ILE A 68 -1.96 -4.63 -8.80
N ASP A 69 -2.33 -5.87 -9.06
CA ASP A 69 -1.55 -7.05 -8.69
C ASP A 69 -0.61 -7.47 -9.83
N ILE A 70 0.67 -7.14 -9.69
CA ILE A 70 1.69 -7.47 -10.71
C ILE A 70 2.00 -8.96 -10.77
N GLY A 71 1.66 -9.73 -9.72
CA GLY A 71 1.80 -11.18 -9.73
C GLY A 71 0.72 -11.84 -10.57
N MET A 72 -0.50 -11.31 -10.49
CA MET A 72 -1.58 -11.71 -11.39
C MET A 72 -1.28 -11.33 -12.84
N LEU A 73 -0.81 -10.10 -13.10
CA LEU A 73 -0.43 -9.68 -14.46
C LEU A 73 0.64 -10.60 -15.07
N ALA A 74 1.69 -10.92 -14.32
CA ALA A 74 2.74 -11.81 -14.79
C ALA A 74 2.23 -13.24 -15.07
N ALA A 75 1.39 -13.78 -14.19
CA ALA A 75 0.81 -15.11 -14.37
C ALA A 75 -0.14 -15.16 -15.58
N THR A 76 -0.99 -14.16 -15.76
CA THR A 76 -1.92 -14.09 -16.91
C THR A 76 -1.17 -13.87 -18.21
N TYR A 77 -0.14 -13.02 -18.23
CA TYR A 77 0.71 -12.82 -19.41
C TYR A 77 1.44 -14.08 -19.85
N ARG A 78 1.94 -14.90 -18.91
CA ARG A 78 2.57 -16.20 -19.24
C ARG A 78 1.60 -17.18 -19.91
N ALA A 79 0.32 -17.10 -19.58
CA ALA A 79 -0.73 -17.93 -20.17
C ALA A 79 -1.33 -17.31 -21.45
N ASP A 80 -0.89 -16.10 -21.83
CA ASP A 80 -1.37 -15.39 -23.01
C ASP A 80 -0.58 -15.84 -24.25
N ASP A 81 -1.29 -16.23 -25.30
CA ASP A 81 -0.74 -16.73 -26.55
C ASP A 81 -0.84 -15.73 -27.71
N ARG A 82 -1.33 -14.51 -27.44
CA ARG A 82 -1.57 -13.48 -28.48
C ARG A 82 -0.30 -12.80 -28.96
N GLY A 83 0.84 -13.06 -28.30
CA GLY A 83 2.15 -12.51 -28.67
C GLY A 83 2.29 -11.01 -28.43
N LEU A 84 1.46 -10.44 -27.56
CA LEU A 84 1.55 -9.03 -27.15
C LEU A 84 2.88 -8.76 -26.43
N THR A 85 3.37 -7.53 -26.51
CA THR A 85 4.45 -7.07 -25.63
C THR A 85 3.95 -6.96 -24.19
N VAL A 86 4.87 -6.96 -23.21
CA VAL A 86 4.48 -6.76 -21.80
C VAL A 86 3.79 -5.41 -21.62
N GLU A 87 4.25 -4.39 -22.34
CA GLU A 87 3.71 -3.05 -22.32
C GLU A 87 2.26 -3.01 -22.82
N ASP A 88 2.00 -3.59 -23.99
CA ASP A 88 0.66 -3.62 -24.60
C ASP A 88 -0.31 -4.45 -23.77
N PHE A 89 0.13 -5.63 -23.33
CA PHE A 89 -0.68 -6.48 -22.45
C PHE A 89 -1.02 -5.76 -21.14
N THR A 90 -0.04 -5.09 -20.53
CA THR A 90 -0.27 -4.36 -19.26
C THR A 90 -1.27 -3.24 -19.47
N ALA A 91 -1.13 -2.46 -20.55
CA ALA A 91 -2.05 -1.37 -20.88
C ALA A 91 -3.48 -1.87 -21.09
N GLU A 92 -3.65 -2.98 -21.82
CA GLU A 92 -4.95 -3.61 -22.03
C GLU A 92 -5.55 -4.13 -20.70
N ALA A 93 -4.76 -4.86 -19.91
CA ALA A 93 -5.19 -5.46 -18.66
C ALA A 93 -5.63 -4.42 -17.60
N VAL A 94 -5.03 -3.23 -17.62
CA VAL A 94 -5.35 -2.15 -16.67
C VAL A 94 -6.15 -1.02 -17.31
N ALA A 95 -6.69 -1.21 -18.52
CA ALA A 95 -7.44 -0.16 -19.24
C ALA A 95 -8.57 0.43 -18.39
N GLY A 96 -9.25 -0.39 -17.57
CA GLY A 96 -10.30 0.07 -16.65
C GLY A 96 -9.81 0.99 -15.50
N ALA A 97 -8.51 1.07 -15.26
CA ALA A 97 -7.86 1.98 -14.33
C ALA A 97 -7.27 3.24 -14.99
N THR A 98 -7.36 3.36 -16.32
CA THR A 98 -6.86 4.52 -17.09
C THR A 98 -7.98 5.47 -17.50
N GLY A 99 -7.63 6.74 -17.75
CA GLY A 99 -8.50 7.73 -18.39
C GLY A 99 -9.20 8.75 -17.47
N ALA A 100 -9.81 9.75 -18.11
CA ALA A 100 -10.27 11.00 -17.48
C ALA A 100 -11.42 10.86 -16.45
N ASN A 101 -12.16 9.75 -16.45
CA ASN A 101 -13.38 9.60 -15.65
C ASN A 101 -13.16 9.02 -14.24
N LYS A 102 -11.92 8.87 -13.79
CA LYS A 102 -11.61 8.18 -12.51
C LYS A 102 -10.71 8.96 -11.55
N ILE A 103 -10.17 10.11 -11.94
CA ILE A 103 -9.45 11.02 -11.05
C ILE A 103 -10.48 11.85 -10.25
N ASP A 104 -11.42 11.20 -9.58
CA ASP A 104 -12.13 11.86 -8.47
C ASP A 104 -11.16 11.81 -7.29
N ARG A 105 -10.16 12.72 -7.31
CA ARG A 105 -9.33 13.02 -6.14
C ARG A 105 -10.25 13.64 -5.11
N ARG A 106 -11.06 12.80 -4.46
CA ARG A 106 -11.93 13.22 -3.37
C ARG A 106 -11.05 13.93 -2.37
N GLU A 107 -11.44 15.16 -2.06
CA GLU A 107 -10.73 15.96 -1.08
C GLU A 107 -10.53 15.15 0.19
N SER A 108 -9.31 15.23 0.72
CA SER A 108 -8.98 14.56 1.95
C SER A 108 -9.92 15.00 3.08
N ARG A 109 -10.44 14.05 3.84
CA ARG A 109 -11.28 14.35 5.00
C ARG A 109 -10.46 14.24 6.27
N ASP A 110 -10.47 15.32 7.04
CA ASP A 110 -9.84 15.35 8.34
C ASP A 110 -10.66 14.50 9.34
N VAL A 111 -9.94 13.69 10.11
CA VAL A 111 -10.51 12.77 11.10
C VAL A 111 -9.94 13.11 12.48
N VAL A 112 -10.84 13.23 13.45
CA VAL A 112 -10.51 13.37 14.86
C VAL A 112 -11.01 12.12 15.58
N LEU A 113 -10.10 11.40 16.25
CA LEU A 113 -10.46 10.21 17.01
C LEU A 113 -10.80 10.58 18.45
N TYR A 114 -12.01 10.25 18.89
CA TYR A 114 -12.42 10.39 20.28
C TYR A 114 -12.08 9.10 21.04
N GLY A 115 -11.00 9.15 21.82
CA GLY A 115 -10.52 8.04 22.63
C GLY A 115 -9.31 7.33 22.03
N PHE A 116 -8.26 7.19 22.85
CA PHE A 116 -7.01 6.52 22.47
C PHE A 116 -6.74 5.25 23.28
N GLY A 117 -7.78 4.42 23.39
CA GLY A 117 -7.71 3.06 23.94
C GLY A 117 -7.19 2.06 22.91
N ARG A 118 -7.56 0.79 23.07
CA ARG A 118 -7.13 -0.29 22.15
C ARG A 118 -7.60 -0.05 20.70
N ILE A 119 -8.89 0.18 20.50
CA ILE A 119 -9.48 0.42 19.17
C ILE A 119 -8.96 1.74 18.57
N GLY A 120 -8.92 2.82 19.37
CA GLY A 120 -8.43 4.11 18.91
C GLY A 120 -6.98 4.05 18.40
N ARG A 121 -6.09 3.32 19.09
CA ARG A 121 -4.71 3.11 18.61
C ARG A 121 -4.64 2.28 17.33
N LEU A 122 -5.47 1.25 17.20
CA LEU A 122 -5.53 0.43 15.99
C LEU A 122 -6.04 1.23 14.79
N ILE A 123 -7.11 2.01 14.96
CA ILE A 123 -7.62 2.90 13.92
C ILE A 123 -6.58 3.96 13.56
N ALA A 124 -5.94 4.59 14.56
CA ALA A 124 -4.89 5.56 14.31
C ALA A 124 -3.75 4.97 13.47
N ARG A 125 -3.30 3.75 13.81
CA ARG A 125 -2.30 3.01 13.04
C ARG A 125 -2.75 2.78 11.60
N LEU A 126 -3.97 2.28 11.38
CA LEU A 126 -4.51 2.03 10.05
C LEU A 126 -4.66 3.31 9.22
N LEU A 127 -5.10 4.41 9.83
CA LEU A 127 -5.22 5.70 9.17
C LEU A 127 -3.84 6.21 8.74
N ILE A 128 -2.82 6.12 9.60
CA ILE A 128 -1.46 6.56 9.27
C ILE A 128 -0.84 5.67 8.17
N GLU A 129 -1.01 4.35 8.26
CA GLU A 129 -0.50 3.40 7.25
C GLU A 129 -1.14 3.60 5.88
N LYS A 130 -2.42 3.98 5.83
CA LYS A 130 -3.18 4.18 4.59
C LYS A 130 -3.15 5.60 4.03
N ALA A 131 -2.60 6.57 4.75
CA ALA A 131 -2.55 7.97 4.31
C ALA A 131 -1.58 8.25 3.14
N GLY A 132 -0.98 7.23 2.51
CA GLY A 132 0.22 7.37 1.70
C GLY A 132 0.10 8.18 0.40
N SER A 133 -1.09 8.33 -0.20
CA SER A 133 -1.33 9.23 -1.34
C SER A 133 -1.82 10.63 -0.92
N GLY A 134 -2.02 10.85 0.38
CA GLY A 134 -2.66 12.06 0.91
C GLY A 134 -4.16 12.14 0.61
N ASN A 135 -4.72 11.21 -0.18
CA ASN A 135 -6.15 11.16 -0.49
C ASN A 135 -6.88 10.28 0.53
N GLY A 136 -8.13 10.66 0.86
CA GLY A 136 -8.94 9.93 1.85
C GLY A 136 -8.86 10.51 3.27
N LEU A 137 -8.77 9.63 4.28
CA LEU A 137 -8.93 10.02 5.69
C LEU A 137 -7.60 10.43 6.33
N ARG A 138 -7.51 11.69 6.80
CA ARG A 138 -6.32 12.24 7.46
C ARG A 138 -6.54 12.38 8.95
N LEU A 139 -5.82 11.58 9.75
CA LEU A 139 -5.86 11.73 11.20
C LEU A 139 -5.20 13.05 11.61
N ARG A 140 -5.97 13.98 12.17
CA ARG A 140 -5.47 15.30 12.62
C ARG A 140 -5.30 15.42 14.11
N ALA A 141 -6.19 14.80 14.87
CA ALA A 141 -6.16 14.88 16.31
C ALA A 141 -6.71 13.61 16.96
N ILE A 142 -6.30 13.39 18.19
CA ILE A 142 -6.81 12.33 19.04
C ILE A 142 -7.20 12.96 20.37
N VAL A 143 -8.50 12.94 20.67
CA VAL A 143 -9.04 13.45 21.93
C VAL A 143 -8.88 12.37 22.98
N VAL A 144 -8.20 12.71 24.07
CA VAL A 144 -8.03 11.83 25.22
C VAL A 144 -8.68 12.46 26.45
N ARG A 145 -9.26 11.62 27.31
CA ARG A 145 -9.74 12.09 28.62
C ARG A 145 -8.52 12.53 29.43
N LYS A 146 -8.65 13.66 30.13
CA LYS A 146 -7.62 14.12 31.08
C LYS A 146 -7.38 13.02 32.11
N ALA A 147 -6.16 12.50 32.12
CA ALA A 147 -5.65 11.59 33.14
C ALA A 147 -4.47 12.28 33.83
N SER A 148 -4.23 11.93 35.09
CA SER A 148 -3.11 12.48 35.86
C SER A 148 -1.76 11.91 35.39
N GLY A 149 -0.69 12.69 35.56
CA GLY A 149 0.70 12.24 35.32
C GLY A 149 1.09 12.10 33.85
N GLN A 150 1.91 11.09 33.54
CA GLN A 150 2.54 10.84 32.23
C GLN A 150 1.64 10.05 31.24
N ASP A 151 0.33 10.30 31.20
CA ASP A 151 -0.62 9.49 30.42
C ASP A 151 -0.32 9.51 28.90
N ILE A 152 0.12 10.65 28.36
CA ILE A 152 0.52 10.76 26.94
C ILE A 152 1.73 9.87 26.63
N VAL A 153 2.75 9.85 27.51
CA VAL A 153 3.95 9.01 27.35
C VAL A 153 3.56 7.53 27.34
N LYS A 154 2.67 7.11 28.26
CA LYS A 154 2.16 5.74 28.31
C LYS A 154 1.41 5.36 27.02
N ARG A 155 0.54 6.25 26.55
CA ARG A 155 -0.23 6.05 25.31
C ARG A 155 0.67 5.97 24.07
N ALA A 156 1.68 6.82 23.97
CA ALA A 156 2.67 6.79 22.90
C ALA A 156 3.47 5.48 22.91
N SER A 157 3.87 4.99 24.10
CA SER A 157 4.53 3.69 24.25
C SER A 157 3.65 2.53 23.77
N LEU A 158 2.35 2.55 24.12
CA LEU A 158 1.38 1.55 23.68
C LEU A 158 1.05 1.62 22.19
N LEU A 159 1.20 2.78 21.54
CA LEU A 159 1.12 2.87 20.08
C LEU A 159 2.40 2.29 19.45
N ARG A 160 3.57 2.63 20.02
CA ARG A 160 4.88 2.17 19.55
C ARG A 160 5.00 0.65 19.56
N ARG A 161 4.52 -0.01 20.62
CA ARG A 161 4.53 -1.46 20.77
C ARG A 161 3.17 -1.97 21.20
N ASP A 162 2.47 -2.60 20.27
CA ASP A 162 1.23 -3.33 20.55
C ASP A 162 1.54 -4.82 20.69
N SER A 163 0.96 -5.49 21.68
CA SER A 163 1.21 -6.92 21.93
C SER A 163 0.64 -7.83 20.84
N ILE A 164 -0.36 -7.38 20.10
CA ILE A 164 -1.04 -8.17 19.06
C ILE A 164 -0.64 -7.67 17.68
N HIS A 165 -0.51 -6.36 17.49
CA HIS A 165 -0.20 -5.76 16.19
C HIS A 165 1.29 -5.42 16.00
N GLY A 166 2.12 -5.69 17.00
CA GLY A 166 3.57 -5.52 16.93
C GLY A 166 4.03 -4.06 16.97
N GLN A 167 5.21 -3.82 16.42
CA GLN A 167 5.84 -2.50 16.42
C GLN A 167 5.16 -1.54 15.44
N PHE A 168 5.09 -0.26 15.78
CA PHE A 168 4.66 0.78 14.85
C PHE A 168 5.72 1.05 13.80
N SER A 169 5.32 1.08 12.53
CA SER A 169 6.20 1.36 11.39
C SER A 169 6.44 2.85 11.20
N GLY A 170 7.03 3.48 12.22
CA GLY A 170 7.35 4.91 12.22
C GLY A 170 7.95 5.36 13.54
N THR A 171 8.31 6.64 13.61
CA THR A 171 8.87 7.27 14.81
C THR A 171 7.76 8.02 15.56
N ILE A 172 7.76 7.89 16.89
CA ILE A 172 6.82 8.58 17.77
C ILE A 172 7.64 9.39 18.76
N THR A 173 7.35 10.67 18.91
CA THR A 173 7.95 11.59 19.89
C THR A 173 6.86 12.21 20.76
N VAL A 174 7.18 12.48 22.03
CA VAL A 174 6.31 13.11 23.03
C VAL A 174 7.13 14.18 23.74
#